data_AF-A0A960PK49-F1
#
_entry.id   AF-A0A960PK49-F1
#
_cell.length_a   1.000
_cell.length_b   1.000
_cell.length_c   1.000
_cell.angle_alpha   90.00
_cell.angle_beta   90.00
_cell.angle_gamma   90.00
#
_symmetry.space_group_name_H-M   'P 1'
#
loop_
_entity.id
_entity.type
_entity.pdbx_description
1 polymer ?
#
loop_
_entity_poly.entity_id
_entity_poly.type
_entity_poly.pdbx_seq_one_letter_code
_entity_poly.pdbx_strand_id
1 'polypeptide(L)'
;MKRTLSLARNGEQLLPDDFATIGMYFSYVGQVTHRNIGDVVAVTTNVHFGGQLADTDILDITVPTGTWTESGNLDNLTIDPSDPSLGFVTAYNLSDYTVHGPWTNKNQGFAHRVHRDLMFELAKYSWRDETRDHLEEGHLTRSGVVNSLMNTDEYRGLDVDRVFVNYLRRPTDSGGRNYWIGALRDGRALWRFRAQLFGSNEYFNKAGGTNANYIEMAYRDVMGRKPDPSGKAYWVAKLDGGFDRGSAALQFINSPEARRFLVNDQFLRFLNRKATTAEQNTWSPQISTNDGEQRLIAYLAASNSYFNMD
;
A
#
# COMPACT_ATOMS: atom_id res chain seq x y z
N MET A 1 7.81 -13.52 5.80
CA MET A 1 7.31 -12.37 5.03
C MET A 1 6.96 -11.25 5.99
N LYS A 2 7.61 -10.08 5.89
CA LYS A 2 7.30 -8.90 6.72
C LYS A 2 6.02 -8.29 6.16
N ARG A 3 4.97 -8.18 6.98
CA ARG A 3 3.73 -7.50 6.59
C ARG A 3 3.95 -5.99 6.68
N THR A 4 3.59 -5.29 5.62
CA THR A 4 3.55 -3.83 5.57
C THR A 4 2.21 -3.32 6.08
N LEU A 5 2.16 -2.09 6.60
CA LEU A 5 0.89 -1.41 6.95
C LEU A 5 0.18 -0.91 5.69
N SER A 6 0.94 -0.69 4.62
CA SER A 6 0.44 -0.58 3.27
C SER A 6 0.04 -1.96 2.72
N LEU A 7 -1.13 -2.10 2.09
CA LEU A 7 -1.47 -3.30 1.31
C LEU A 7 -0.58 -3.45 0.07
N ALA A 8 0.25 -2.46 -0.26
CA ALA A 8 0.81 -2.30 -1.61
C ALA A 8 2.17 -2.96 -1.87
N ARG A 9 2.98 -3.34 -0.86
CA ARG A 9 4.32 -3.89 -1.14
C ARG A 9 4.74 -4.93 -0.12
N ASN A 10 4.76 -6.20 -0.51
CA ASN A 10 5.58 -7.18 0.19
C ASN A 10 7.03 -6.68 0.14
N GLY A 11 7.71 -6.65 1.29
CA GLY A 11 9.07 -6.08 1.37
C GLY A 11 10.02 -6.66 0.32
N GLU A 12 11.04 -5.87 -0.06
CA GLU A 12 12.08 -6.26 -1.02
C GLU A 12 12.62 -7.67 -0.74
N GLN A 13 12.52 -8.54 -1.74
CA GLN A 13 13.04 -9.90 -1.70
C GLN A 13 14.16 -10.02 -2.71
N LEU A 14 15.38 -10.24 -2.22
CA LEU A 14 16.51 -10.60 -3.07
C LEU A 14 16.29 -12.03 -3.58
N LEU A 15 16.23 -12.18 -4.89
CA LEU A 15 16.21 -13.48 -5.56
C LEU A 15 17.65 -13.82 -5.98
N PRO A 16 18.06 -15.09 -5.91
CA PRO A 16 19.33 -15.52 -6.48
C PRO A 16 19.39 -15.28 -7.99
N ASP A 17 20.61 -15.14 -8.52
CA ASP A 17 20.85 -14.73 -9.92
C ASP A 17 20.49 -15.81 -10.96
N ASP A 18 20.16 -17.04 -10.54
CA ASP A 18 19.96 -18.22 -11.40
C ASP A 18 18.49 -18.58 -11.67
N PHE A 19 17.54 -17.74 -11.25
CA PHE A 19 16.12 -18.00 -11.48
C PHE A 19 15.73 -17.67 -12.92
N ALA A 20 15.18 -18.66 -13.63
CA ALA A 20 14.69 -18.50 -15.00
C ALA A 20 13.38 -17.71 -15.10
N THR A 21 12.62 -17.66 -13.99
CA THR A 21 11.25 -17.13 -13.94
C THR A 21 10.92 -16.58 -12.56
N ILE A 22 10.20 -15.46 -12.52
CA ILE A 22 9.53 -14.94 -11.31
C ILE A 22 8.03 -15.18 -11.45
N GLY A 23 7.44 -15.98 -10.56
CA GLY A 23 5.99 -16.23 -10.52
C GLY A 23 5.29 -15.44 -9.42
N MET A 24 4.27 -14.67 -9.78
CA MET A 24 3.42 -13.92 -8.85
C MET A 24 1.95 -14.33 -9.04
N TYR A 25 1.25 -14.62 -7.95
CA TYR A 25 -0.13 -15.11 -8.01
C TYR A 25 -1.04 -14.27 -7.11
N PHE A 26 -2.16 -13.83 -7.68
CA PHE A 26 -3.27 -13.30 -6.90
C PHE A 26 -3.98 -14.47 -6.21
N SER A 27 -4.13 -14.37 -4.90
CA SER A 27 -4.78 -15.41 -4.10
C SER A 27 -6.21 -15.01 -3.78
N TYR A 28 -7.17 -15.84 -4.18
CA TYR A 28 -8.58 -15.66 -3.85
C TYR A 28 -8.79 -15.75 -2.34
N VAL A 29 -9.29 -14.65 -1.77
CA VAL A 29 -9.63 -14.53 -0.34
C VAL A 29 -11.13 -14.34 -0.12
N GLY A 30 -11.96 -14.64 -1.14
CA GLY A 30 -13.41 -14.43 -1.14
C GLY A 30 -13.84 -13.28 -2.06
N GLN A 31 -15.14 -13.16 -2.34
CA GLN A 31 -15.70 -12.04 -3.10
C GLN A 31 -15.58 -10.74 -2.29
N VAL A 32 -14.47 -10.05 -2.44
CA VAL A 32 -14.30 -8.67 -1.99
C VAL A 32 -14.33 -7.77 -3.22
N THR A 33 -14.99 -6.63 -3.10
CA THR A 33 -15.04 -5.58 -4.14
C THR A 33 -13.69 -4.86 -4.33
N HIS A 34 -12.61 -5.38 -3.75
CA HIS A 34 -11.30 -4.75 -3.76
C HIS A 34 -10.49 -5.29 -4.93
N ARG A 35 -9.95 -4.39 -5.75
CA ARG A 35 -9.03 -4.73 -6.82
C ARG A 35 -7.68 -5.13 -6.24
N ASN A 36 -7.15 -6.27 -6.67
CA ASN A 36 -5.74 -6.54 -6.47
C ASN A 36 -4.98 -5.89 -7.63
N ILE A 37 -3.95 -5.11 -7.32
CA ILE A 37 -3.09 -4.52 -8.34
C ILE A 37 -1.70 -5.14 -8.27
N GLY A 38 -1.25 -5.69 -9.39
CA GLY A 38 0.15 -6.01 -9.63
C GLY A 38 0.85 -4.81 -10.27
N ASP A 39 2.05 -4.48 -9.79
CA ASP A 39 2.93 -3.50 -10.39
C ASP A 39 4.24 -4.21 -10.70
N VAL A 40 4.56 -4.34 -11.99
CA VAL A 40 5.77 -5.02 -12.47
C VAL A 40 6.57 -4.11 -13.37
N VAL A 41 7.88 -4.12 -13.17
CA VAL A 41 8.85 -3.60 -14.15
C VAL A 41 9.46 -4.81 -14.84
N ALA A 42 9.44 -4.83 -16.17
CA ALA A 42 10.13 -5.85 -16.94
C ALA A 42 11.62 -5.81 -16.57
N VAL A 43 12.14 -6.98 -16.16
CA VAL A 43 13.53 -7.19 -15.74
C VAL A 43 14.18 -8.22 -16.66
N THR A 44 15.44 -8.54 -16.43
CA THR A 44 16.19 -9.54 -17.21
C THR A 44 15.59 -10.95 -17.18
N THR A 45 14.78 -11.25 -16.16
CA THR A 45 14.13 -12.54 -15.95
C THR A 45 12.67 -12.47 -16.38
N ASN A 46 12.17 -13.54 -17.01
CA ASN A 46 10.76 -13.63 -17.38
C ASN A 46 9.88 -13.55 -16.13
N VAL A 47 8.79 -12.79 -16.22
CA VAL A 47 7.84 -12.64 -15.11
C VAL A 47 6.50 -13.22 -15.52
N HIS A 48 5.92 -14.07 -14.68
CA HIS A 48 4.60 -14.64 -14.88
C HIS A 48 3.66 -14.18 -13.76
N PHE A 49 2.54 -13.59 -14.17
CA PHE A 49 1.42 -13.24 -13.29
C PHE A 49 0.25 -14.19 -13.49
N GLY A 50 -0.28 -14.71 -12.39
CA GLY A 50 -1.49 -15.51 -12.39
C GLY A 50 -2.61 -14.86 -11.61
N GLY A 51 -3.65 -14.40 -12.31
CA GLY A 51 -4.94 -14.06 -11.72
C GLY A 51 -5.83 -15.30 -11.55
N GLN A 52 -7.01 -15.10 -10.99
CA GLN A 52 -8.04 -16.14 -10.92
C GLN A 52 -9.26 -15.79 -11.78
N LEU A 53 -9.92 -16.82 -12.33
CA LEU A 53 -10.99 -16.72 -13.35
C LEU A 53 -12.23 -15.87 -12.96
N ALA A 54 -12.31 -15.36 -11.72
CA ALA A 54 -13.45 -14.59 -11.21
C ALA A 54 -13.04 -13.27 -10.52
N ASP A 55 -11.76 -12.87 -10.59
CA ASP A 55 -11.22 -11.79 -9.78
C ASP A 55 -11.09 -10.45 -10.54
N THR A 56 -11.15 -9.35 -9.78
CA THR A 56 -10.95 -7.97 -10.24
C THR A 56 -9.46 -7.60 -10.30
N ASP A 57 -8.61 -8.55 -10.68
CA ASP A 57 -7.16 -8.39 -10.70
C ASP A 57 -6.75 -7.50 -11.86
N ILE A 58 -5.92 -6.51 -11.57
CA ILE A 58 -5.40 -5.57 -12.58
C ILE A 58 -3.88 -5.57 -12.55
N LEU A 59 -3.26 -5.39 -13.71
CA LEU A 59 -1.80 -5.41 -13.84
C LEU A 59 -1.29 -4.12 -14.48
N ASP A 60 -0.33 -3.47 -13.83
CA ASP A 60 0.45 -2.36 -14.37
C ASP A 60 1.85 -2.86 -14.74
N ILE A 61 2.21 -2.71 -16.01
CA ILE A 61 3.45 -3.24 -16.59
C ILE A 61 4.31 -2.08 -17.10
N THR A 62 5.52 -1.96 -16.55
CA THR A 62 6.52 -0.99 -16.99
C THR A 62 7.57 -1.70 -17.85
N VAL A 63 7.73 -1.28 -19.09
CA VAL A 63 8.84 -1.66 -19.99
C VAL A 63 9.88 -0.53 -19.91
N PRO A 64 11.03 -0.74 -19.25
CA PRO A 64 11.95 0.36 -18.92
C PRO A 64 12.71 0.92 -20.13
N THR A 65 12.85 0.13 -21.20
CA THR A 65 13.62 0.50 -22.40
C THR A 65 12.97 -0.04 -23.66
N GLY A 66 13.10 0.70 -24.76
CA GLY A 66 12.59 0.30 -26.07
C GLY A 66 11.06 0.39 -26.19
N THR A 67 10.51 -0.43 -27.09
CA THR A 67 9.07 -0.62 -27.28
C THR A 67 8.67 -2.05 -26.88
N TRP A 68 7.42 -2.43 -27.05
CA TRP A 68 6.96 -3.80 -26.80
C TRP A 68 5.95 -4.23 -27.87
N THR A 69 5.71 -5.53 -27.92
CA THR A 69 4.54 -6.09 -28.61
C THR A 69 3.60 -6.72 -27.60
N GLU A 70 2.30 -6.59 -27.85
CA GLU A 70 1.24 -7.20 -27.05
C GLU A 70 0.60 -8.31 -27.88
N SER A 71 0.48 -9.50 -27.30
CA SER A 71 -0.20 -10.62 -27.95
C SER A 71 -1.07 -11.39 -26.96
N GLY A 72 -2.12 -12.03 -27.49
CA GLY A 72 -3.09 -12.78 -26.70
C GLY A 72 -4.27 -11.94 -26.22
N ASN A 73 -4.77 -12.23 -25.03
CA ASN A 73 -5.93 -11.58 -24.40
C ASN A 73 -5.81 -11.59 -22.87
N LEU A 74 -6.84 -11.11 -22.15
CA LEU A 74 -6.84 -11.06 -20.69
C LEU A 74 -6.66 -12.43 -20.00
N ASP A 75 -7.01 -13.54 -20.66
CA ASP A 75 -6.84 -14.89 -20.14
C ASP A 75 -5.44 -15.47 -20.44
N ASN A 76 -4.69 -14.88 -21.38
CA ASN A 76 -3.36 -15.32 -21.78
C ASN A 76 -2.62 -14.18 -22.50
N LEU A 77 -2.14 -13.21 -21.73
CA LEU A 77 -1.43 -12.02 -22.20
C LEU A 77 0.06 -12.27 -22.26
N THR A 78 0.73 -11.82 -23.32
CA THR A 78 2.18 -11.73 -23.38
C THR A 78 2.61 -10.33 -23.81
N ILE A 79 3.48 -9.72 -23.02
CA ILE A 79 4.20 -8.49 -23.31
C ILE A 79 5.65 -8.85 -23.59
N ASP A 80 6.08 -8.56 -24.83
CA ASP A 80 7.42 -8.87 -25.30
C ASP A 80 8.20 -7.57 -25.57
N PRO A 81 9.14 -7.17 -24.69
CA PRO A 81 9.98 -6.00 -24.89
C PRO A 81 10.89 -6.14 -26.12
N SER A 82 11.09 -5.04 -26.85
CA SER A 82 12.02 -4.99 -27.99
C SER A 82 13.49 -5.04 -27.55
N ASP A 83 13.77 -4.70 -26.30
CA ASP A 83 15.11 -4.76 -25.72
C ASP A 83 15.41 -6.23 -25.33
N PRO A 84 16.36 -6.90 -26.01
CA PRO A 84 16.64 -8.32 -25.79
C PRO A 84 17.30 -8.61 -24.43
N SER A 85 17.70 -7.59 -23.67
CA SER A 85 18.17 -7.76 -22.30
C SER A 85 17.04 -7.97 -21.30
N LEU A 86 15.79 -7.68 -21.69
CA LEU A 86 14.61 -7.86 -20.86
C LEU A 86 13.94 -9.20 -21.15
N GLY A 87 13.43 -9.82 -20.09
CA GLY A 87 12.53 -10.95 -20.18
C GLY A 87 11.11 -10.52 -20.53
N PHE A 88 10.33 -11.45 -21.08
CA PHE A 88 8.93 -11.21 -21.38
C PHE A 88 8.09 -11.26 -20.09
N VAL A 89 6.95 -10.55 -20.11
CA VAL A 89 5.94 -10.62 -19.05
C VAL A 89 4.73 -11.35 -19.59
N THR A 90 4.34 -12.45 -18.94
CA THR A 90 3.05 -13.10 -19.23
C THR A 90 2.09 -12.91 -18.08
N ALA A 91 0.80 -12.80 -18.41
CA ALA A 91 -0.25 -12.81 -17.41
C ALA A 91 -1.45 -13.63 -17.88
N TYR A 92 -2.21 -14.18 -16.95
CA TYR A 92 -3.45 -14.88 -17.26
C TYR A 92 -4.54 -14.55 -16.24
N ASN A 93 -5.80 -14.65 -16.65
CA ASN A 93 -7.00 -14.32 -15.87
C ASN A 93 -6.98 -12.90 -15.27
N LEU A 94 -6.65 -11.88 -16.08
CA LEU A 94 -6.73 -10.48 -15.66
C LEU A 94 -8.12 -9.90 -15.93
N SER A 95 -8.53 -8.92 -15.13
CA SER A 95 -9.72 -8.09 -15.43
C SER A 95 -9.38 -6.87 -16.28
N ASP A 96 -8.16 -6.34 -16.12
CA ASP A 96 -7.66 -5.18 -16.87
C ASP A 96 -6.12 -5.14 -16.80
N TYR A 97 -5.48 -4.44 -17.73
CA TYR A 97 -4.05 -4.17 -17.66
C TYR A 97 -3.68 -2.85 -18.35
N THR A 98 -2.49 -2.36 -18.02
CA THR A 98 -1.85 -1.29 -18.77
C THR A 98 -0.37 -1.63 -18.94
N VAL A 99 0.15 -1.30 -20.12
CA VAL A 99 1.59 -1.34 -20.41
C VAL A 99 2.07 0.06 -20.73
N HIS A 100 3.21 0.42 -20.18
CA HIS A 100 3.83 1.73 -20.40
C HIS A 100 5.35 1.63 -20.27
N GLY A 101 6.01 2.78 -20.46
CA GLY A 101 7.44 2.94 -20.23
C GLY A 101 8.26 3.05 -21.53
N PRO A 102 9.50 3.57 -21.45
CA PRO A 102 9.87 4.63 -20.52
C PRO A 102 9.01 5.88 -20.75
N TRP A 103 8.57 6.54 -19.68
CA TRP A 103 7.79 7.77 -19.79
C TRP A 103 8.61 8.90 -20.42
N THR A 104 8.31 9.24 -21.67
CA THR A 104 8.93 10.38 -22.35
C THR A 104 8.48 11.71 -21.75
N ASN A 105 7.22 11.80 -21.31
CA ASN A 105 6.70 12.92 -20.52
C ASN A 105 6.58 12.53 -19.04
N LYS A 106 7.38 13.15 -18.17
CA LYS A 106 7.41 12.87 -16.73
C LYS A 106 6.12 13.26 -16.00
N ASN A 107 5.37 14.26 -16.47
CA ASN A 107 4.05 14.60 -15.91
C ASN A 107 3.03 13.48 -16.17
N GLN A 108 3.11 12.82 -17.33
CA GLN A 108 2.25 11.69 -17.66
C GLN A 108 2.54 10.48 -16.77
N GLY A 109 3.83 10.13 -16.61
CA GLY A 109 4.24 9.06 -15.71
C GLY A 109 3.89 9.34 -14.25
N PHE A 110 4.04 10.59 -13.81
CA PHE A 110 3.57 11.03 -12.50
C PHE A 110 2.06 10.85 -12.34
N ALA A 111 1.25 11.32 -13.29
CA ALA A 111 -0.20 11.18 -13.23
C ALA A 111 -0.62 9.71 -13.16
N HIS A 112 -0.02 8.85 -13.99
CA HIS A 112 -0.25 7.41 -13.96
C HIS A 112 0.03 6.80 -12.59
N ARG A 113 1.27 6.98 -12.09
CA ARG A 113 1.71 6.38 -10.82
C ARG A 113 0.95 6.92 -9.62
N VAL A 114 0.70 8.23 -9.55
CA VAL A 114 0.06 8.83 -8.38
C VAL A 114 -1.38 8.36 -8.20
N HIS A 115 -2.11 8.19 -9.30
CA HIS A 115 -3.45 7.63 -9.27
C HIS A 115 -3.41 6.17 -8.82
N ARG A 116 -2.56 5.37 -9.46
CA ARG A 116 -2.37 3.96 -9.12
C ARG A 116 -2.02 3.76 -7.65
N ASP A 117 -1.03 4.47 -7.15
CA ASP A 117 -0.49 4.27 -5.81
C ASP A 117 -1.40 4.82 -4.71
N LEU A 118 -2.20 5.86 -4.98
CA LEU A 118 -3.14 6.41 -3.99
C LEU A 118 -4.51 5.73 -4.05
N MET A 119 -5.02 5.47 -5.25
CA MET A 119 -6.38 4.97 -5.49
C MET A 119 -6.45 3.45 -5.65
N PHE A 120 -5.31 2.76 -5.81
CA PHE A 120 -5.26 1.32 -6.09
C PHE A 120 -6.05 0.94 -7.36
N GLU A 121 -6.09 1.85 -8.33
CA GLU A 121 -6.76 1.67 -9.62
C GLU A 121 -5.89 2.24 -10.75
N LEU A 122 -5.93 1.62 -11.93
CA LEU A 122 -5.29 2.16 -13.13
C LEU A 122 -5.91 3.52 -13.48
N ALA A 123 -5.04 4.49 -13.80
CA ALA A 123 -5.50 5.79 -14.26
C ALA A 123 -6.19 5.64 -15.63
N LYS A 124 -7.39 6.20 -15.78
CA LYS A 124 -7.98 6.37 -17.11
C LYS A 124 -7.05 7.23 -17.96
N TYR A 125 -6.81 6.83 -19.21
CA TYR A 125 -5.92 7.59 -20.11
C TYR A 125 -6.34 9.05 -20.28
N SER A 126 -7.64 9.33 -20.35
CA SER A 126 -8.14 10.72 -20.43
C SER A 126 -7.75 11.55 -19.21
N TRP A 127 -7.95 11.01 -18.00
CA TRP A 127 -7.59 11.71 -16.76
C TRP A 127 -6.07 11.88 -16.63
N ARG A 128 -5.29 10.85 -17.01
CA ARG A 128 -3.83 10.89 -17.00
C ARG A 128 -3.30 11.99 -17.92
N ASP A 129 -3.80 12.03 -19.14
CA ASP A 129 -3.31 12.93 -20.19
C ASP A 129 -3.78 14.38 -19.95
N GLU A 130 -5.01 14.59 -19.46
CA GLU A 130 -5.49 15.90 -19.02
C GLU A 130 -4.67 16.42 -17.82
N THR A 131 -4.37 15.54 -16.84
CA THR A 131 -3.52 15.90 -15.70
C THR A 131 -2.10 16.25 -16.13
N ARG A 132 -1.54 15.51 -17.10
CA ARG A 132 -0.24 15.83 -17.71
C ARG A 132 -0.24 17.24 -18.29
N ASP A 133 -1.24 17.56 -19.12
CA ASP A 133 -1.35 18.85 -19.80
C ASP A 133 -1.49 19.99 -18.79
N HIS A 134 -2.36 19.85 -17.79
CA HIS A 134 -2.50 20.86 -16.74
C HIS A 134 -1.26 21.05 -15.87
N LEU A 135 -0.45 20.01 -15.63
CA LEU A 135 0.83 20.14 -14.94
C LEU A 135 1.88 20.85 -15.81
N GLU A 136 1.86 20.61 -17.12
CA GLU A 136 2.77 21.22 -18.08
C GLU A 136 2.46 22.71 -18.31
N GLU A 137 1.17 23.04 -18.37
CA GLU A 137 0.67 24.42 -18.49
C GLU A 137 0.76 25.21 -17.17
N GLY A 138 1.06 24.54 -16.05
CA GLY A 138 1.12 25.15 -14.72
C GLY A 138 -0.25 25.47 -14.11
N HIS A 139 -1.34 24.95 -14.68
CA HIS A 139 -2.70 25.04 -14.13
C HIS A 139 -2.87 24.21 -12.85
N LEU A 140 -2.12 23.11 -12.73
CA LEU A 140 -2.05 22.27 -11.53
C LEU A 140 -0.62 22.20 -10.99
N THR A 141 -0.53 21.87 -9.70
CA THR A 141 0.72 21.46 -9.06
C THR A 141 0.62 19.98 -8.69
N ARG A 142 1.76 19.28 -8.59
CA ARG A 142 1.80 17.88 -8.12
C ARG A 142 1.15 17.71 -6.75
N SER A 143 1.40 18.64 -5.83
CA SER A 143 0.73 18.64 -4.53
C SER A 143 -0.77 18.88 -4.65
N GLY A 144 -1.21 19.73 -5.59
CA GLY A 144 -2.62 19.92 -5.92
C GLY A 144 -3.30 18.64 -6.40
N VAL A 145 -2.67 17.90 -7.31
CA VAL A 145 -3.18 16.59 -7.81
C VAL A 145 -3.26 15.56 -6.68
N VAL A 146 -2.20 15.45 -5.86
CA VAL A 146 -2.17 14.53 -4.72
C VAL A 146 -3.28 14.87 -3.71
N ASN A 147 -3.42 16.16 -3.37
CA ASN A 147 -4.43 16.61 -2.42
C ASN A 147 -5.85 16.41 -2.96
N SER A 148 -6.09 16.58 -4.27
CA SER A 148 -7.43 16.37 -4.85
C SER A 148 -7.84 14.91 -4.77
N LEU A 149 -6.94 13.97 -5.06
CA LEU A 149 -7.17 12.52 -4.91
C LEU A 149 -7.42 12.15 -3.44
N MET A 150 -6.55 12.60 -2.53
CA MET A 150 -6.64 12.27 -1.10
C MET A 150 -7.86 12.89 -0.41
N ASN A 151 -8.44 13.95 -0.96
CA ASN A 151 -9.62 14.61 -0.40
C ASN A 151 -10.95 14.00 -0.87
N THR A 152 -10.95 12.76 -1.38
CA THR A 152 -12.17 12.06 -1.79
C THR A 152 -12.65 11.06 -0.75
N ASP A 153 -13.95 10.76 -0.74
CA ASP A 153 -14.49 9.65 0.07
C ASP A 153 -14.01 8.29 -0.45
N GLU A 154 -13.66 8.20 -1.75
CA GLU A 154 -12.99 7.07 -2.37
C GLU A 154 -11.66 6.75 -1.64
N TYR A 155 -10.76 7.73 -1.54
CA TYR A 155 -9.47 7.58 -0.85
C TYR A 155 -9.64 7.25 0.64
N ARG A 156 -10.56 7.94 1.32
CA ARG A 156 -10.89 7.64 2.73
C ARG A 156 -11.41 6.22 2.90
N GLY A 157 -12.24 5.77 1.96
CA GLY A 157 -12.74 4.40 1.93
C GLY A 157 -11.60 3.38 1.81
N LEU A 158 -10.63 3.63 0.95
CA LEU A 158 -9.43 2.78 0.82
C LEU A 158 -8.61 2.75 2.12
N ASP A 159 -8.48 3.86 2.85
CA ASP A 159 -7.86 3.86 4.18
C ASP A 159 -8.68 3.00 5.17
N VAL A 160 -10.01 3.09 5.15
CA VAL A 160 -10.90 2.24 5.97
C VAL A 160 -10.70 0.77 5.66
N ASP A 161 -10.79 0.39 4.39
CA ASP A 161 -10.68 -0.98 3.93
C ASP A 161 -9.32 -1.58 4.32
N ARG A 162 -8.24 -0.80 4.16
CA ARG A 162 -6.87 -1.17 4.60
C ARG A 162 -6.80 -1.46 6.10
N VAL A 163 -7.38 -0.60 6.93
CA VAL A 163 -7.38 -0.82 8.39
C VAL A 163 -8.15 -2.09 8.77
N PHE A 164 -9.31 -2.34 8.17
CA PHE A 164 -10.09 -3.54 8.45
C PHE A 164 -9.35 -4.83 8.04
N VAL A 165 -8.75 -4.87 6.86
CA VAL A 165 -7.95 -6.02 6.42
C VAL A 165 -6.71 -6.20 7.33
N ASN A 166 -6.02 -5.11 7.66
CA ASN A 166 -4.76 -5.15 8.41
C ASN A 166 -4.89 -5.35 9.91
N TYR A 167 -6.05 -5.15 10.52
CA TYR A 167 -6.24 -5.44 11.95
C TYR A 167 -7.29 -6.52 12.17
N LEU A 168 -8.40 -6.49 11.43
CA LEU A 168 -9.51 -7.41 11.63
C LEU A 168 -9.54 -8.55 10.60
N ARG A 169 -8.62 -8.62 9.64
CA ARG A 169 -8.52 -9.76 8.69
C ARG A 169 -9.86 -10.06 7.99
N ARG A 170 -10.61 -9.02 7.65
CA ARG A 170 -11.90 -9.12 6.94
C ARG A 170 -12.19 -7.81 6.22
N PRO A 171 -13.07 -7.81 5.19
CA PRO A 171 -13.63 -6.58 4.67
C PRO A 171 -14.51 -5.88 5.73
N THR A 172 -14.64 -4.56 5.57
CA THR A 172 -15.67 -3.79 6.28
C THR A 172 -17.03 -4.02 5.63
N ASP A 173 -18.10 -4.03 6.43
CA ASP A 173 -19.46 -3.95 5.88
C ASP A 173 -19.75 -2.51 5.39
N SER A 174 -20.76 -2.36 4.53
CA SER A 174 -21.08 -1.07 3.89
C SER A 174 -21.48 0.02 4.89
N GLY A 175 -22.24 -0.33 5.93
CA GLY A 175 -22.66 0.61 6.98
C GLY A 175 -21.47 1.10 7.81
N GLY A 176 -20.64 0.16 8.28
CA GLY A 176 -19.40 0.45 9.00
C GLY A 176 -18.42 1.28 8.16
N ARG A 177 -18.29 0.95 6.87
CA ARG A 177 -17.41 1.70 5.94
C ARG A 177 -17.84 3.15 5.84
N ASN A 178 -19.13 3.40 5.58
CA ASN A 178 -19.69 4.74 5.44
C ASN A 178 -19.53 5.57 6.72
N TYR A 179 -19.74 4.95 7.89
CA TYR A 179 -19.51 5.61 9.18
C TYR A 179 -18.05 6.08 9.32
N TRP A 180 -17.08 5.21 9.04
CA TRP A 180 -15.67 5.55 9.19
C TRP A 180 -15.19 6.57 8.17
N ILE A 181 -15.67 6.50 6.92
CA ILE A 181 -15.43 7.54 5.90
C ILE A 181 -15.90 8.90 6.43
N GLY A 182 -17.13 8.99 6.94
CA GLY A 182 -17.67 10.22 7.53
C GLY A 182 -16.81 10.72 8.69
N ALA A 183 -16.41 9.83 9.61
CA ALA A 183 -15.57 10.21 10.73
C ALA A 183 -14.19 10.74 10.29
N LEU A 184 -13.55 10.13 9.30
CA LEU A 184 -12.28 10.61 8.74
C LEU A 184 -12.44 11.94 8.01
N ARG A 185 -13.55 12.12 7.29
CA ARG A 185 -13.91 13.38 6.63
C ARG A 185 -14.11 14.51 7.64
N ASP A 186 -14.69 14.22 8.80
CA ASP A 186 -14.92 15.18 9.88
C ASP A 186 -13.68 15.40 10.77
N GLY A 187 -12.50 14.90 10.35
CA GLY A 187 -11.21 15.20 10.99
C GLY A 187 -10.78 14.20 12.08
N ARG A 188 -11.42 13.02 12.17
CA ARG A 188 -10.90 11.94 13.02
C ARG A 188 -9.53 11.50 12.50
N ALA A 189 -8.56 11.45 13.40
CA ALA A 189 -7.23 10.95 13.08
C ALA A 189 -7.25 9.45 12.71
N LEU A 190 -6.56 9.08 11.61
CA LEU A 190 -6.47 7.70 11.15
C LEU A 190 -5.85 6.77 12.21
N TRP A 191 -4.84 7.23 12.96
CA TRP A 191 -4.24 6.45 14.04
C TRP A 191 -5.22 6.19 15.20
N ARG A 192 -6.19 7.07 15.47
CA ARG A 192 -7.23 6.85 16.48
C ARG A 192 -8.23 5.80 16.03
N PHE A 193 -8.62 5.85 14.76
CA PHE A 193 -9.44 4.81 14.15
C PHE A 193 -8.74 3.43 14.21
N ARG A 194 -7.46 3.36 13.85
CA ARG A 194 -6.65 2.13 14.00
C ARG A 194 -6.61 1.63 15.44
N ALA A 195 -6.38 2.50 16.42
CA ALA A 195 -6.35 2.13 17.83
C ALA A 195 -7.68 1.58 18.34
N GLN A 196 -8.80 2.13 17.86
CA GLN A 196 -10.13 1.65 18.24
C GLN A 196 -10.39 0.22 17.75
N LEU A 197 -9.97 -0.11 16.52
CA LEU A 197 -10.12 -1.47 15.98
C LEU A 197 -9.14 -2.44 16.63
N PHE A 198 -7.90 -2.00 16.82
CA PHE A 198 -6.84 -2.80 17.44
C PHE A 198 -7.14 -3.15 18.91
N GLY A 199 -7.75 -2.23 19.67
CA GLY A 199 -8.17 -2.49 21.06
C GLY A 199 -9.46 -3.32 21.22
N SER A 200 -10.11 -3.70 20.12
CA SER A 200 -11.43 -4.32 20.15
C SER A 200 -11.42 -5.80 20.61
N ASN A 201 -12.57 -6.28 21.09
CA ASN A 201 -12.78 -7.71 21.37
C ASN A 201 -12.62 -8.56 20.11
N GLU A 202 -12.96 -8.04 18.94
CA GLU A 202 -12.82 -8.76 17.68
C GLU A 202 -11.35 -9.03 17.36
N TYR A 203 -10.49 -8.01 17.45
CA TYR A 203 -9.05 -8.17 17.27
C TYR A 203 -8.47 -9.18 18.26
N PHE A 204 -8.86 -9.09 19.53
CA PHE A 204 -8.43 -10.03 20.57
C PHE A 204 -8.84 -11.48 20.27
N ASN A 205 -10.08 -11.70 19.84
CA ASN A 205 -10.58 -13.03 19.48
C ASN A 205 -9.83 -13.58 18.26
N LYS A 206 -9.55 -12.74 17.25
CA LYS A 206 -8.74 -13.11 16.08
C LYS A 206 -7.29 -13.42 16.42
N ALA A 207 -6.76 -12.80 17.48
CA ALA A 207 -5.46 -13.18 18.02
C ALA A 207 -5.49 -14.53 18.75
N GLY A 208 -6.64 -15.17 18.95
CA GLY A 208 -6.77 -16.43 19.67
C GLY A 208 -7.15 -16.27 21.14
N GLY A 209 -7.74 -15.12 21.52
CA GLY A 209 -8.48 -14.99 22.78
C GLY A 209 -7.65 -14.99 24.05
N THR A 210 -6.34 -14.75 23.97
CA THR A 210 -5.45 -14.62 25.14
C THR A 210 -4.62 -13.35 25.08
N ASN A 211 -4.25 -12.80 26.23
CA ASN A 211 -3.38 -11.61 26.31
C ASN A 211 -2.01 -11.87 25.67
N ALA A 212 -1.45 -13.06 25.85
CA ALA A 212 -0.18 -13.45 25.24
C ALA A 212 -0.23 -13.45 23.70
N ASN A 213 -1.28 -13.99 23.10
CA ASN A 213 -1.40 -14.00 21.65
C ASN A 213 -1.78 -12.64 21.09
N TYR A 214 -2.63 -11.88 21.81
CA TYR A 214 -2.95 -10.49 21.48
C TYR A 214 -1.68 -9.63 21.36
N ILE A 215 -0.80 -9.70 22.36
CA ILE A 215 0.47 -8.97 22.33
C ILE A 215 1.38 -9.47 21.20
N GLU A 216 1.44 -10.76 20.95
CA GLU A 216 2.27 -11.26 19.84
C GLU A 216 1.76 -10.77 18.46
N MET A 217 0.44 -10.77 18.25
CA MET A 217 -0.16 -10.23 17.02
C MET A 217 0.02 -8.72 16.93
N ALA A 218 -0.14 -8.00 18.04
CA ALA A 218 0.07 -6.55 18.15
C ALA A 218 1.45 -6.10 17.65
N TYR A 219 2.53 -6.73 18.15
CA TYR A 219 3.89 -6.39 17.72
C TYR A 219 4.09 -6.64 16.22
N ARG A 220 3.49 -7.71 15.68
CA ARG A 220 3.61 -8.03 14.25
C ARG A 220 2.88 -7.02 13.39
N ASP A 221 1.65 -6.68 13.74
CA ASP A 221 0.79 -5.80 12.95
C ASP A 221 1.19 -4.33 13.07
N VAL A 222 1.66 -3.88 14.24
CA VAL A 222 1.97 -2.46 14.50
C VAL A 222 3.46 -2.12 14.30
N MET A 223 4.37 -3.08 14.49
CA MET A 223 5.82 -2.85 14.43
C MET A 223 6.55 -3.77 13.43
N GLY A 224 5.84 -4.65 12.73
CA GLY A 224 6.42 -5.53 11.71
C GLY A 224 7.39 -6.60 12.26
N ARG A 225 7.35 -6.89 13.57
CA ARG A 225 8.27 -7.85 14.21
C ARG A 225 7.59 -8.66 15.32
N LYS A 226 8.26 -9.71 15.81
CA LYS A 226 7.83 -10.41 17.03
C LYS A 226 8.24 -9.59 18.28
N PRO A 227 7.49 -9.72 19.40
CA PRO A 227 7.96 -9.16 20.66
C PRO A 227 9.23 -9.88 21.13
N ASP A 228 10.11 -9.16 21.82
CA ASP A 228 11.12 -9.77 22.66
C ASP A 228 10.47 -10.39 23.92
N PRO A 229 11.11 -11.39 24.56
CA PRO A 229 10.51 -12.08 25.70
C PRO A 229 10.13 -11.15 26.87
N SER A 230 10.98 -10.16 27.17
CA SER A 230 10.73 -9.17 28.22
C SER A 230 9.55 -8.26 27.92
N GLY A 231 9.49 -7.70 26.70
CA GLY A 231 8.40 -6.86 26.25
C GLY A 231 7.07 -7.62 26.24
N LYS A 232 7.06 -8.89 25.79
CA LYS A 232 5.87 -9.74 25.85
C LYS A 232 5.40 -9.92 27.29
N ALA A 233 6.29 -10.32 28.20
CA ALA A 233 5.96 -10.55 29.61
C ALA A 233 5.41 -9.28 30.30
N TYR A 234 6.03 -8.12 30.05
CA TYR A 234 5.60 -6.84 30.58
C TYR A 234 4.16 -6.50 30.20
N TRP A 235 3.84 -6.59 28.91
CA TRP A 235 2.52 -6.24 28.41
C TRP A 235 1.45 -7.24 28.84
N VAL A 236 1.78 -8.54 28.86
CA VAL A 236 0.87 -9.58 29.35
C VAL A 236 0.54 -9.34 30.83
N ALA A 237 1.54 -9.12 31.68
CA ALA A 237 1.30 -8.84 33.10
C ALA A 237 0.43 -7.59 33.32
N LYS A 238 0.61 -6.54 32.50
CA LYS A 238 -0.28 -5.37 32.53
C LYS A 238 -1.73 -5.72 32.21
N LEU A 239 -1.97 -6.45 31.12
CA LEU A 239 -3.31 -6.82 30.69
C LEU A 239 -3.97 -7.80 31.68
N ASP A 240 -3.21 -8.75 32.22
CA ASP A 240 -3.69 -9.67 33.26
C ASP A 240 -4.02 -8.93 34.56
N GLY A 241 -3.29 -7.85 34.86
CA GLY A 241 -3.59 -6.91 35.94
C GLY A 241 -4.75 -5.95 35.68
N GLY A 242 -5.50 -6.12 34.59
CA GLY A 242 -6.70 -5.35 34.27
C GLY A 242 -6.47 -4.08 33.44
N PHE A 243 -5.27 -3.89 32.88
CA PHE A 243 -5.03 -2.77 31.96
C PHE A 243 -5.89 -2.91 30.69
N ASP A 244 -6.57 -1.83 30.31
CA ASP A 244 -7.48 -1.82 29.17
C ASP A 244 -6.75 -2.01 27.83
N ARG A 245 -7.30 -2.87 26.95
CA ARG A 245 -6.75 -3.14 25.61
C ARG A 245 -6.80 -1.94 24.68
N GLY A 246 -7.80 -1.05 24.80
CA GLY A 246 -7.85 0.19 24.04
C GLY A 246 -6.69 1.13 24.38
N SER A 247 -6.39 1.27 25.66
CA SER A 247 -5.26 2.03 26.19
C SER A 247 -3.93 1.40 25.80
N ALA A 248 -3.83 0.06 25.86
CA ALA A 248 -2.67 -0.65 25.32
C ALA A 248 -2.50 -0.38 23.82
N ALA A 249 -3.58 -0.48 23.05
CA ALA A 249 -3.58 -0.23 21.62
C ALA A 249 -3.08 1.17 21.26
N LEU A 250 -3.56 2.19 21.98
CA LEU A 250 -3.10 3.56 21.86
C LEU A 250 -1.61 3.70 22.19
N GLN A 251 -1.10 3.04 23.24
CA GLN A 251 0.33 3.08 23.58
C GLN A 251 1.22 2.40 22.54
N PHE A 252 0.75 1.30 21.95
CA PHE A 252 1.45 0.60 20.87
C PHE A 252 1.52 1.46 19.61
N ILE A 253 0.38 1.96 19.11
CA ILE A 253 0.32 2.74 17.86
C ILE A 253 1.08 4.07 18.00
N ASN A 254 1.03 4.71 19.16
CA ASN A 254 1.77 5.94 19.44
C ASN A 254 3.17 5.69 20.00
N SER A 255 3.69 4.46 19.98
CA SER A 255 5.07 4.23 20.38
C SER A 255 6.03 4.83 19.34
N PRO A 256 7.22 5.32 19.75
CA PRO A 256 8.23 5.79 18.80
C PRO A 256 8.62 4.74 17.76
N GLU A 257 8.62 3.47 18.13
CA GLU A 257 8.90 2.36 17.23
C GLU A 257 7.82 2.18 16.17
N ALA A 258 6.55 2.17 16.55
CA ALA A 258 5.43 2.07 15.62
C ALA A 258 5.40 3.24 14.63
N ARG A 259 5.65 4.47 15.11
CA ARG A 259 5.72 5.66 14.23
C ARG A 259 6.89 5.55 13.25
N ARG A 260 8.07 5.11 13.69
CA ARG A 260 9.22 4.89 12.80
C ARG A 260 8.97 3.78 11.78
N PHE A 261 8.29 2.71 12.19
CA PHE A 261 7.89 1.63 11.31
C PHE A 261 6.93 2.14 10.22
N LEU A 262 5.89 2.89 10.60
CA LEU A 262 4.96 3.51 9.66
C LEU A 262 5.65 4.47 8.70
N VAL A 263 6.57 5.32 9.18
CA VAL A 263 7.35 6.21 8.31
C VAL A 263 8.14 5.39 7.28
N ASN A 264 8.85 4.35 7.70
CA ASN A 264 9.58 3.49 6.77
C ASN A 264 8.64 2.80 5.76
N ASP A 265 7.48 2.35 6.21
CA ASP A 265 6.47 1.73 5.36
C ASP A 265 5.99 2.68 4.24
N GLN A 266 5.69 3.95 4.57
CA GLN A 266 5.30 4.94 3.56
C GLN A 266 6.45 5.30 2.62
N PHE A 267 7.68 5.41 3.13
CA PHE A 267 8.86 5.64 2.29
C PHE A 267 9.12 4.48 1.33
N LEU A 268 8.92 3.23 1.76
CA LEU A 268 9.05 2.07 0.88
C LEU A 268 7.96 2.04 -0.17
N ARG A 269 6.71 2.37 0.21
CA ARG A 269 5.57 2.46 -0.70
C ARG A 269 5.80 3.47 -1.82
N PHE A 270 6.17 4.70 -1.47
CA PHE A 270 6.27 5.77 -2.47
C PHE A 270 7.66 5.91 -3.07
N LEU A 271 8.73 5.72 -2.30
CA LEU A 271 10.10 6.03 -2.74
C LEU A 271 10.99 4.81 -2.97
N ASN A 272 10.47 3.59 -2.79
CA ASN A 272 11.22 2.33 -2.91
C ASN A 272 12.51 2.30 -2.07
N ARG A 273 12.51 2.95 -0.91
CA ARG A 273 13.63 2.96 0.03
C ARG A 273 13.12 3.21 1.44
N LYS A 274 13.93 2.93 2.45
CA LYS A 274 13.62 3.38 3.82
C LYS A 274 13.90 4.87 3.98
N ALA A 275 13.26 5.45 5.00
CA ALA A 275 13.56 6.81 5.43
C ALA A 275 14.96 6.86 6.05
N THR A 276 15.70 7.92 5.75
CA THR A 276 16.96 8.26 6.42
C THR A 276 16.70 8.66 7.87
N THR A 277 17.75 8.72 8.70
CA THR A 277 17.64 9.18 10.10
C THR A 277 17.05 10.59 10.20
N ALA A 278 17.42 11.50 9.30
CA ALA A 278 16.89 12.86 9.29
C ALA A 278 15.39 12.90 8.93
N GLU A 279 14.99 12.14 7.92
CA GLU A 279 13.57 11.99 7.54
C GLU A 279 12.76 11.35 8.67
N GLN A 280 13.31 10.34 9.35
CA GLN A 280 12.69 9.70 10.51
C GLN A 280 12.47 10.69 11.66
N ASN A 281 13.49 11.47 12.00
CA ASN A 281 13.41 12.47 13.05
C ASN A 281 12.41 13.58 12.71
N THR A 282 12.24 13.89 11.43
CA THR A 282 11.26 14.87 10.94
C THR A 282 9.83 14.34 11.04
N TRP A 283 9.57 13.13 10.53
CA TRP A 283 8.22 12.63 10.33
C TRP A 283 7.65 11.85 11.50
N SER A 284 8.48 11.12 12.25
CA SER A 284 8.01 10.28 13.36
C SER A 284 7.21 11.06 14.43
N PRO A 285 7.60 12.28 14.85
CA PRO A 285 6.80 13.06 15.80
C PRO A 285 5.45 13.53 15.22
N GLN A 286 5.39 13.73 13.90
CA GLN A 286 4.19 14.22 13.22
C GLN A 286 3.12 13.15 13.11
N ILE A 287 3.47 11.86 13.04
CA ILE A 287 2.49 10.75 12.89
C ILE A 287 1.39 10.75 13.97
N SER A 288 1.66 11.26 15.18
CA SER A 288 0.67 11.36 16.25
C SER A 288 -0.28 12.58 16.15
N THR A 289 -0.07 13.50 15.20
CA THR A 289 -1.05 14.57 14.93
C THR A 289 -2.27 14.00 14.20
N ASN A 290 -3.35 14.79 14.07
CA ASN A 290 -4.58 14.29 13.46
C ASN A 290 -4.40 13.91 11.97
N ASP A 291 -3.52 14.60 11.27
CA ASP A 291 -3.30 14.54 9.82
C ASP A 291 -1.87 14.13 9.44
N GLY A 292 -1.03 13.77 10.41
CA GLY A 292 0.41 13.62 10.20
C GLY A 292 0.78 12.53 9.20
N GLU A 293 0.04 11.43 9.19
CA GLU A 293 0.22 10.36 8.20
C GLU A 293 -0.23 10.81 6.81
N GLN A 294 -1.37 11.49 6.69
CA GLN A 294 -1.84 12.05 5.42
C GLN A 294 -0.84 13.09 4.88
N ARG A 295 -0.26 13.92 5.76
CA ARG A 295 0.78 14.88 5.39
C ARG A 295 2.06 14.21 4.91
N LEU A 296 2.47 13.09 5.54
CA LEU A 296 3.60 12.29 5.06
C LEU A 296 3.32 11.71 3.68
N ILE A 297 2.16 11.08 3.48
CA ILE A 297 1.77 10.49 2.19
C ILE A 297 1.75 11.58 1.12
N ALA A 298 1.12 12.72 1.38
CA ALA A 298 1.04 13.82 0.43
C ALA A 298 2.42 14.38 0.07
N TYR A 299 3.31 14.52 1.07
CA TYR A 299 4.70 14.95 0.88
C TYR A 299 5.47 13.98 -0.02
N LEU A 300 5.37 12.67 0.24
CA LEU A 300 6.09 11.66 -0.52
C LEU A 300 5.59 11.57 -1.96
N ALA A 301 4.27 11.48 -2.13
CA ALA A 301 3.62 11.38 -3.44
C ALA A 301 3.83 12.63 -4.31
N ALA A 302 3.99 13.83 -3.73
CA ALA A 302 4.27 15.05 -4.48
C ALA A 302 5.78 15.34 -4.67
N SER A 303 6.66 14.48 -4.16
CA SER A 303 8.11 14.75 -4.11
C SER A 303 8.81 14.66 -5.48
N ASN A 304 9.97 15.31 -5.59
CA ASN A 304 10.85 15.16 -6.76
C ASN A 304 11.32 13.72 -6.97
N SER A 305 11.63 13.00 -5.89
CA SER A 305 12.04 11.60 -5.98
C SER A 305 10.94 10.74 -6.58
N TYR A 306 9.68 10.93 -6.15
CA TYR A 306 8.53 10.21 -6.70
C TYR A 306 8.25 10.54 -8.18
N PHE A 307 8.31 11.82 -8.52
CA PHE A 307 8.11 12.30 -9.88
C PHE A 307 9.14 11.74 -10.87
N ASN A 308 10.40 11.60 -10.42
CA ASN A 308 11.49 11.14 -11.26
C ASN A 308 11.61 9.62 -11.36
N MET A 309 10.74 8.85 -10.69
CA MET A 309 10.67 7.40 -10.91
C MET A 309 10.36 7.09 -12.37
N ASP A 310 10.84 5.93 -12.82
CA ASP A 310 10.51 5.34 -14.11
C ASP A 310 9.34 4.38 -13.93
#